data_AF-A0A9X4GIA8-F1
#
_entry.id   AF-A0A9X4GIA8-F1
#
_cell.length_a   1.000
_cell.length_b   1.000
_cell.length_c   1.000
_cell.angle_alpha   90.00
_cell.angle_beta   90.00
_cell.angle_gamma   90.00
#
_symmetry.space_group_name_H-M   'P 1'
#
loop_
_entity.id
_entity.type
_entity.pdbx_description
1 polymer ?
#
loop_
_entity_poly.entity_id
_entity_poly.type
_entity_poly.pdbx_seq_one_letter_code
_entity_poly.pdbx_strand_id
1 'polypeptide(L)'
;MAQRVELTATVSENQLGQRLDQALAELFPDYSRSRIKEWILDQRVLVNGNLCDKPKEKVLGGERVSINAEIDEEVRFEAQDIPLDIVYEDDDILVINKPRDLVVHPGAGNPDGTVLNALLHYYPPIADVPRAGIVHRLDKDTTGLMVVAKTVPAQTRLVESLQLREITREYEAVAIGHMTAGGTVEEPISRHPTKRTHMAVHPMGKPAVTHYRIMEHFRVHTRLRLRLETGRTHQIRVHMAHITHPLVGDQVYGGRPRPPKGASDEFISVLRKFDRQALHATMLRLYHPISGIEMEWHAPIPQDMVQLIEVMRADFEEHKDDIAWL
;
A
#
# COMPACT_ATOMS: atom_id res chain seq x y z
N MET A 1 10.28 -25.59 -5.66
CA MET A 1 10.41 -26.65 -6.67
C MET A 1 10.21 -26.03 -8.05
N ALA A 2 11.13 -26.24 -9.00
CA ALA A 2 10.96 -25.67 -10.33
C ALA A 2 9.70 -26.23 -11.02
N GLN A 3 8.80 -25.36 -11.46
CA GLN A 3 7.60 -25.77 -12.19
C GLN A 3 7.97 -25.95 -13.66
N ARG A 4 7.75 -27.14 -14.19
CA ARG A 4 7.98 -27.42 -15.61
C ARG A 4 6.81 -26.87 -16.43
N VAL A 5 7.13 -26.09 -17.46
CA VAL A 5 6.18 -25.48 -18.40
C VAL A 5 6.37 -26.13 -19.75
N GLU A 6 5.34 -26.83 -20.22
CA GLU A 6 5.26 -27.40 -21.56
C GLU A 6 4.09 -26.78 -22.30
N LEU A 7 4.37 -26.01 -23.35
CA LEU A 7 3.37 -25.30 -24.13
C LEU A 7 3.52 -25.66 -25.60
N THR A 8 2.40 -25.81 -26.30
CA THR A 8 2.38 -26.03 -27.74
C THR A 8 1.25 -25.22 -28.37
N ALA A 9 1.55 -24.52 -29.47
CA ALA A 9 0.57 -23.79 -30.25
C ALA A 9 1.02 -23.70 -31.71
N THR A 10 0.10 -23.27 -32.58
CA THR A 10 0.41 -22.92 -33.96
C THR A 10 0.22 -21.42 -34.13
N VAL A 11 1.19 -20.73 -34.71
CA VAL A 11 1.11 -19.31 -35.02
C VAL A 11 -0.04 -19.09 -35.99
N SER A 12 -0.95 -18.15 -35.68
CA SER A 12 -2.08 -17.86 -36.56
C SER A 12 -1.63 -17.05 -37.77
N GLU A 13 -2.31 -17.21 -38.91
CA GLU A 13 -2.00 -16.47 -40.14
C GLU A 13 -2.12 -14.94 -39.97
N ASN A 14 -2.98 -14.49 -39.05
CA ASN A 14 -3.13 -13.07 -38.73
C ASN A 14 -1.94 -12.48 -37.94
N GLN A 15 -0.98 -13.31 -37.53
CA GLN A 15 0.26 -12.90 -36.85
C GLN A 15 1.45 -12.77 -37.81
N LEU A 16 1.23 -12.92 -39.13
CA LEU A 16 2.27 -12.77 -40.15
C LEU A 16 3.06 -11.47 -39.97
N GLY A 17 4.38 -11.58 -39.95
CA GLY A 17 5.32 -10.48 -39.85
C GLY A 17 5.53 -9.95 -38.43
N GLN A 18 4.81 -10.47 -37.43
CA GLN A 18 5.10 -10.20 -36.02
C GLN A 18 6.44 -10.78 -35.61
N ARG A 19 7.05 -10.19 -34.57
CA ARG A 19 8.22 -10.78 -33.92
C ARG A 19 7.82 -12.04 -33.16
N LEU A 20 8.71 -13.02 -33.10
CA LEU A 20 8.49 -14.27 -32.37
C LEU A 20 8.10 -14.02 -30.91
N ASP A 21 8.79 -13.11 -30.21
CA ASP A 21 8.45 -12.75 -28.83
C ASP A 21 7.06 -12.13 -28.66
N GLN A 22 6.55 -11.44 -29.68
CA GLN A 22 5.23 -10.85 -29.70
C GLN A 22 4.16 -11.90 -30.01
N ALA A 23 4.37 -12.68 -31.07
CA ALA A 23 3.42 -13.72 -31.48
C ALA A 23 3.21 -14.76 -30.36
N LEU A 24 4.28 -15.17 -29.68
CA LEU A 24 4.19 -16.09 -28.55
C LEU A 24 3.48 -15.49 -27.33
N ALA A 25 3.64 -14.19 -27.07
CA ALA A 25 2.94 -13.53 -25.96
C ALA A 25 1.42 -13.40 -26.24
N GLU A 26 1.03 -13.31 -27.50
CA GLU A 26 -0.37 -13.37 -27.90
C GLU A 26 -0.93 -14.80 -27.82
N LEU A 27 -0.13 -15.83 -28.18
CA LEU A 27 -0.53 -17.25 -28.11
C LEU A 27 -0.58 -17.79 -26.68
N PHE A 28 0.29 -17.30 -25.79
CA PHE A 28 0.42 -17.75 -24.41
C PHE A 28 0.25 -16.56 -23.44
N PRO A 29 -0.98 -16.02 -23.32
CA PRO A 29 -1.24 -14.78 -22.57
C PRO A 29 -0.99 -14.89 -21.06
N ASP A 30 -0.90 -16.11 -20.53
CA ASP A 30 -0.55 -16.38 -19.14
C ASP A 30 0.88 -16.01 -18.79
N TYR A 31 1.75 -15.80 -19.80
CA TYR A 31 3.15 -15.46 -19.60
C TYR A 31 3.50 -14.08 -20.17
N SER A 32 4.20 -13.29 -19.37
CA SER A 32 4.67 -11.97 -19.80
C SER A 32 5.61 -12.09 -21.01
N ARG A 33 5.57 -11.10 -21.91
CA ARG A 33 6.48 -11.02 -23.06
C ARG A 33 7.96 -11.05 -22.65
N SER A 34 8.32 -10.48 -21.49
CA SER A 34 9.67 -10.55 -20.95
C SER A 34 10.09 -11.98 -20.63
N ARG A 35 9.21 -12.76 -20.00
CA ARG A 35 9.46 -14.18 -19.68
C ARG A 35 9.60 -15.02 -20.95
N ILE A 36 8.71 -14.82 -21.92
CA ILE A 36 8.80 -15.51 -23.23
C ILE A 36 10.11 -15.18 -23.93
N LYS A 37 10.55 -13.92 -23.88
CA LYS A 37 11.84 -13.52 -24.44
C LYS A 37 13.02 -14.22 -23.76
N GLU A 38 12.99 -14.38 -22.44
CA GLU A 38 14.00 -15.16 -21.70
C GLU A 38 14.03 -16.61 -22.20
N TRP A 39 12.87 -17.27 -22.28
CA TRP A 39 12.80 -18.65 -22.79
C TRP A 39 13.32 -18.83 -24.22
N ILE A 40 13.10 -17.84 -25.09
CA ILE A 40 13.68 -17.84 -26.45
C ILE A 40 15.22 -17.79 -26.34
N LEU A 41 15.76 -16.83 -25.58
CA LEU A 41 17.22 -16.65 -25.44
C LEU A 41 17.90 -17.85 -24.75
N ASP A 42 17.21 -18.48 -23.80
CA ASP A 42 17.66 -19.67 -23.07
C ASP A 42 17.42 -20.97 -23.85
N GLN A 43 17.13 -20.87 -25.15
CA GLN A 43 17.04 -22.01 -26.05
C GLN A 43 15.94 -23.01 -25.64
N ARG A 44 14.85 -22.52 -25.04
CA ARG A 44 13.71 -23.33 -24.58
C ARG A 44 12.53 -23.36 -25.56
N VAL A 45 12.66 -22.69 -26.71
CA VAL A 45 11.61 -22.54 -27.73
C VAL A 45 12.02 -23.21 -29.04
N LEU A 46 11.14 -24.08 -29.56
CA LEU A 46 11.25 -24.69 -30.88
C LEU A 46 10.17 -24.15 -31.82
N VAL A 47 10.55 -23.83 -33.05
CA VAL A 47 9.65 -23.43 -34.15
C VAL A 47 9.80 -24.45 -35.27
N ASN A 48 8.71 -25.14 -35.61
CA ASN A 48 8.67 -26.29 -36.51
C ASN A 48 9.66 -27.40 -36.14
N GLY A 49 9.91 -27.59 -34.84
CA GLY A 49 10.87 -28.57 -34.32
C GLY A 49 12.33 -28.11 -34.31
N ASN A 50 12.64 -26.92 -34.85
CA ASN A 50 13.99 -26.34 -34.82
C ASN A 50 14.11 -25.30 -33.72
N LEU A 51 15.28 -25.26 -33.07
CA LEU A 51 15.55 -24.29 -32.02
C LEU A 51 15.55 -22.86 -32.58
N CYS A 52 14.83 -21.95 -31.92
CA CYS A 52 14.85 -20.54 -32.26
C CYS A 52 15.19 -19.71 -31.03
N ASP A 53 16.31 -19.00 -31.10
CA ASP A 53 16.89 -18.18 -30.03
C ASP A 53 16.85 -16.68 -30.33
N LYS A 54 16.10 -16.26 -31.35
CA LYS A 54 16.03 -14.88 -31.84
C LYS A 54 14.64 -14.28 -31.58
N PRO A 55 14.44 -13.54 -30.48
CA PRO A 55 13.16 -12.93 -30.15
C PRO A 55 12.59 -12.00 -31.23
N LYS A 56 13.48 -11.41 -32.03
CA LYS A 56 13.16 -10.45 -33.09
C LYS A 56 12.82 -11.11 -34.43
N GLU A 57 13.00 -12.42 -34.56
CA GLU A 57 12.72 -13.14 -35.80
C GLU A 57 11.24 -13.01 -36.16
N LYS A 58 10.93 -12.84 -37.44
CA LYS A 58 9.55 -12.65 -37.89
C LYS A 58 8.90 -13.99 -38.18
N VAL A 59 7.70 -14.19 -37.67
CA VAL A 59 6.87 -15.34 -38.00
C VAL A 59 6.09 -15.10 -39.29
N LEU A 60 5.77 -16.16 -40.01
CA LEU A 60 5.05 -16.17 -41.29
C LEU A 60 3.59 -16.58 -41.12
N GLY A 61 3.22 -17.21 -40.00
CA GLY A 61 1.92 -17.83 -39.81
C GLY A 61 1.95 -19.31 -40.19
N GLY A 62 1.32 -20.16 -39.38
CA GLY A 62 1.27 -21.60 -39.55
C GLY A 62 2.43 -22.37 -38.90
N GLU A 63 3.43 -21.70 -38.32
CA GLU A 63 4.51 -22.38 -37.61
C GLU A 63 4.01 -23.08 -36.34
N ARG A 64 4.45 -24.32 -36.11
CA ARG A 64 4.20 -25.05 -34.85
C ARG A 64 5.27 -24.67 -33.84
N VAL A 65 4.86 -24.11 -32.72
CA VAL A 65 5.76 -23.72 -31.63
C VAL A 65 5.60 -24.70 -30.46
N SER A 66 6.73 -25.11 -29.89
CA SER A 66 6.76 -25.76 -28.57
C SER A 66 7.73 -25.04 -27.64
N ILE A 67 7.34 -24.90 -26.37
CA ILE A 67 8.16 -24.35 -25.29
C ILE A 67 8.32 -25.43 -24.24
N ASN A 68 9.56 -25.74 -23.84
CA ASN A 68 9.84 -26.58 -22.67
C ASN A 68 10.79 -25.81 -21.75
N ALA A 69 10.21 -25.13 -20.77
CA ALA A 69 10.94 -24.27 -19.84
C ALA A 69 10.74 -24.74 -18.40
N GLU A 70 11.72 -24.42 -17.55
CA GLU A 70 11.59 -24.54 -16.10
C GLU A 70 11.38 -23.13 -15.56
N ILE A 71 10.32 -22.94 -14.79
CA ILE A 71 10.16 -21.76 -13.95
C ILE A 71 10.83 -22.13 -12.63
N ASP A 72 12.01 -21.57 -12.38
CA ASP A 72 12.51 -21.51 -11.02
C ASP A 72 11.46 -20.77 -10.18
N GLU A 73 11.02 -21.41 -9.10
CA GLU A 73 10.40 -20.69 -8.00
C GLU A 73 11.49 -19.76 -7.44
N GLU A 74 11.64 -18.58 -8.04
CA GLU A 74 12.39 -17.51 -7.42
C GLU A 74 11.80 -17.35 -6.02
N VAL A 75 12.60 -17.68 -4.98
CA VAL A 75 12.32 -17.24 -3.62
C VAL A 75 12.30 -15.72 -3.70
N ARG A 76 11.09 -15.18 -3.90
CA ARG A 76 10.95 -13.83 -4.43
C ARG A 76 11.44 -12.81 -3.42
N PHE A 77 11.38 -13.14 -2.14
CA PHE A 77 11.77 -12.32 -1.00
C PHE A 77 12.33 -13.22 0.11
N GLU A 78 13.41 -12.78 0.75
CA GLU A 78 14.08 -13.52 1.82
C GLU A 78 13.51 -13.17 3.21
N ALA A 79 13.53 -14.13 4.12
CA ALA A 79 13.18 -13.92 5.52
C ALA A 79 14.24 -13.04 6.22
N GLN A 80 13.80 -12.07 7.02
CA GLN A 80 14.69 -11.18 7.77
C GLN A 80 14.22 -11.04 9.22
N ASP A 81 15.16 -11.12 10.16
CA ASP A 81 14.91 -10.92 11.59
C ASP A 81 14.63 -9.42 11.87
N ILE A 82 13.36 -9.06 11.70
CA ILE A 82 12.82 -7.72 11.94
C ILE A 82 11.69 -7.89 12.95
N PRO A 83 11.81 -7.33 14.16
CA PRO A 83 10.77 -7.45 15.18
C PRO A 83 9.43 -6.88 14.74
N LEU A 84 8.35 -7.61 15.01
CA LEU A 84 6.96 -7.16 14.83
C LEU A 84 6.30 -6.97 16.19
N ASP A 85 5.61 -5.85 16.37
CA ASP A 85 4.73 -5.62 17.52
C ASP A 85 3.38 -6.29 17.25
N ILE A 86 3.14 -7.45 17.85
CA ILE A 86 1.96 -8.28 17.64
C ILE A 86 0.90 -7.92 18.68
N VAL A 87 -0.20 -7.34 18.21
CA VAL A 87 -1.35 -6.93 19.03
C VAL A 87 -2.28 -8.11 19.30
N TYR A 88 -2.44 -9.01 18.33
CA TYR A 88 -3.28 -10.18 18.43
C TYR A 88 -2.83 -11.25 17.45
N GLU A 89 -2.93 -12.51 17.85
CA GLU A 89 -2.67 -13.66 16.98
C GLU A 89 -3.57 -14.84 17.36
N ASP A 90 -4.09 -15.51 16.34
CA ASP A 90 -4.70 -16.84 16.45
C ASP A 90 -4.21 -17.74 15.29
N ASP A 91 -4.94 -18.82 15.01
CA ASP A 91 -4.59 -19.77 13.94
C ASP A 91 -4.70 -19.16 12.53
N ASP A 92 -5.54 -18.13 12.36
CA ASP A 92 -5.97 -17.64 11.05
C ASP A 92 -5.47 -16.23 10.72
N ILE A 93 -5.33 -15.36 11.73
CA ILE A 93 -4.93 -13.97 11.54
C ILE A 93 -3.86 -13.52 12.52
N LEU A 94 -3.14 -12.49 12.07
CA LEU A 94 -2.21 -11.71 12.86
C LEU A 94 -2.61 -10.24 12.76
N VAL A 95 -2.68 -9.53 13.89
CA VAL A 95 -2.82 -8.08 13.95
C VAL A 95 -1.53 -7.49 14.50
N ILE A 96 -0.88 -6.64 13.73
CA ILE A 96 0.38 -5.99 14.09
C ILE A 96 0.21 -4.48 14.23
N ASN A 97 1.01 -3.86 15.10
CA ASN A 97 1.16 -2.42 15.20
C ASN A 97 2.46 -1.98 14.50
N LYS A 98 2.34 -1.55 13.25
CA LYS A 98 3.51 -1.20 12.42
C LYS A 98 4.18 0.08 12.93
N PRO A 99 5.51 0.10 13.17
CA PRO A 99 6.24 1.33 13.47
C PRO A 99 6.42 2.18 12.21
N ARG A 100 6.95 3.41 12.37
CA ARG A 100 7.43 4.22 11.24
C ARG A 100 8.71 3.62 10.64
N ASP A 101 9.18 4.18 9.52
CA ASP A 101 10.37 3.73 8.79
C ASP A 101 10.32 2.28 8.24
N LEU A 102 9.20 1.55 8.43
CA LEU A 102 9.04 0.17 7.97
C LEU A 102 8.09 0.10 6.78
N VAL A 103 8.61 -0.33 5.63
CA VAL A 103 7.84 -0.57 4.40
C VAL A 103 7.05 -1.86 4.52
N VAL A 104 5.83 -1.91 3.98
CA VAL A 104 4.97 -3.10 4.09
C VAL A 104 5.36 -4.23 3.13
N HIS A 105 5.60 -3.90 1.87
CA HIS A 105 5.83 -4.89 0.81
C HIS A 105 6.97 -4.40 -0.08
N PRO A 106 7.89 -5.29 -0.51
CA PRO A 106 8.99 -4.94 -1.38
C PRO A 106 8.53 -4.27 -2.68
N GLY A 107 9.35 -3.37 -3.19
CA GLY A 107 9.10 -2.63 -4.42
C GLY A 107 10.29 -1.80 -4.85
N ALA A 108 10.10 -0.98 -5.90
CA ALA A 108 11.17 -0.11 -6.39
C ALA A 108 11.71 0.81 -5.28
N GLY A 109 13.01 0.72 -5.00
CA GLY A 109 13.70 1.48 -3.95
C GLY A 109 13.73 0.83 -2.57
N ASN A 110 12.95 -0.24 -2.33
CA ASN A 110 12.99 -1.02 -1.09
C ASN A 110 12.82 -2.52 -1.46
N PRO A 111 13.92 -3.19 -1.89
CA PRO A 111 13.87 -4.58 -2.34
C PRO A 111 13.64 -5.57 -1.18
N ASP A 112 13.98 -5.19 0.03
CA ASP A 112 13.88 -5.95 1.27
C ASP A 112 13.67 -5.00 2.47
N GLY A 113 13.83 -5.48 3.70
CA GLY A 113 13.67 -4.67 4.91
C GLY A 113 12.22 -4.33 5.21
N THR A 114 11.28 -5.20 4.84
CA THR A 114 9.84 -4.92 4.88
C THR A 114 9.08 -5.80 5.88
N VAL A 115 7.83 -5.43 6.18
CA VAL A 115 6.89 -6.28 6.94
C VAL A 115 6.78 -7.67 6.31
N LEU A 116 6.78 -7.79 4.98
CA LEU A 116 6.77 -9.10 4.32
C LEU A 116 7.99 -9.94 4.70
N ASN A 117 9.20 -9.36 4.72
CA ASN A 117 10.42 -10.07 5.11
C ASN A 117 10.37 -10.50 6.58
N ALA A 118 9.80 -9.64 7.44
CA ALA A 118 9.57 -9.92 8.86
C ALA A 118 8.57 -11.08 9.07
N LEU A 119 7.48 -11.11 8.30
CA LEU A 119 6.48 -12.17 8.36
C LEU A 119 7.03 -13.53 7.93
N LEU A 120 7.84 -13.55 6.86
CA LEU A 120 8.53 -14.76 6.40
C LEU A 120 9.49 -15.32 7.45
N HIS A 121 10.07 -14.45 8.29
CA HIS A 121 10.90 -14.87 9.42
C HIS A 121 10.08 -15.36 10.60
N TYR A 122 9.06 -14.58 11.00
CA TYR A 122 8.23 -14.85 12.17
C TYR A 122 7.40 -16.13 12.04
N TYR A 123 6.75 -16.31 10.88
CA TYR A 123 5.88 -17.45 10.60
C TYR A 123 6.18 -18.00 9.19
N PRO A 124 7.23 -18.81 9.02
CA PRO A 124 7.67 -19.29 7.71
C PRO A 124 6.58 -19.94 6.82
N PRO A 125 5.58 -20.69 7.36
CA PRO A 125 4.49 -21.23 6.55
C PRO A 125 3.64 -20.17 5.83
N ILE A 126 3.72 -18.89 6.23
CA ILE A 126 3.02 -17.79 5.55
C ILE A 126 3.49 -17.57 4.11
N ALA A 127 4.65 -18.14 3.73
CA ALA A 127 5.16 -18.09 2.36
C ALA A 127 4.17 -18.69 1.34
N ASP A 128 3.36 -19.66 1.76
CA ASP A 128 2.32 -20.30 0.93
C ASP A 128 1.09 -19.41 0.74
N VAL A 129 0.96 -18.33 1.52
CA VAL A 129 -0.16 -17.39 1.45
C VAL A 129 0.18 -16.25 0.49
N PRO A 130 -0.71 -15.88 -0.46
CA PRO A 130 -0.45 -14.80 -1.41
C PRO A 130 0.01 -13.52 -0.71
N ARG A 131 1.16 -12.99 -1.14
CA ARG A 131 1.81 -11.79 -0.57
C ARG A 131 2.09 -11.91 0.94
N ALA A 132 2.42 -13.10 1.43
CA ALA A 132 2.60 -13.39 2.86
C ALA A 132 1.40 -12.94 3.71
N GLY A 133 0.18 -13.11 3.19
CA GLY A 133 -1.04 -12.75 3.91
C GLY A 133 -1.37 -11.26 3.97
N ILE A 134 -0.58 -10.39 3.34
CA ILE A 134 -0.79 -8.94 3.37
C ILE A 134 -1.94 -8.55 2.43
N VAL A 135 -3.11 -8.26 3.02
CA VAL A 135 -4.33 -7.88 2.29
C VAL A 135 -4.53 -6.37 2.12
N HIS A 136 -3.89 -5.54 2.96
CA HIS A 136 -3.90 -4.07 2.85
C HIS A 136 -2.52 -3.48 3.20
N ARG A 137 -2.38 -2.15 3.12
CA ARG A 137 -1.07 -1.49 3.30
C ARG A 137 -1.18 -0.20 4.10
N LEU A 138 -0.07 0.12 4.77
CA LEU A 138 0.26 1.44 5.30
C LEU A 138 1.47 2.00 4.55
N ASP A 139 1.60 3.32 4.55
CA ASP A 139 2.81 3.98 4.04
C ASP A 139 4.00 3.73 5.00
N LYS A 140 5.23 3.89 4.51
CA LYS A 140 6.47 3.65 5.27
C LYS A 140 6.43 4.32 6.65
N ASP A 141 6.09 5.60 6.67
CA ASP A 141 6.06 6.40 7.91
C ASP A 141 4.67 6.57 8.51
N THR A 142 3.66 5.82 8.04
CA THR A 142 2.38 5.70 8.74
C THR A 142 2.49 4.57 9.76
N THR A 143 2.14 4.85 11.02
CA THR A 143 2.14 3.86 12.10
C THR A 143 0.78 3.19 12.27
N GLY A 144 0.72 2.10 13.03
CA GLY A 144 -0.54 1.54 13.53
C GLY A 144 -0.94 0.19 12.93
N LEU A 145 -2.22 -0.14 13.12
CA LEU A 145 -2.75 -1.47 12.92
C LEU A 145 -2.71 -1.96 11.47
N MET A 146 -2.30 -3.22 11.31
CA MET A 146 -2.48 -4.02 10.11
C MET A 146 -3.00 -5.41 10.46
N VAL A 147 -3.86 -5.97 9.61
CA VAL A 147 -4.26 -7.38 9.69
C VAL A 147 -3.58 -8.14 8.56
N VAL A 148 -3.08 -9.32 8.89
CA VAL A 148 -2.39 -10.25 8.01
C VAL A 148 -3.06 -11.61 8.16
N ALA A 149 -3.31 -12.27 7.03
CA ALA A 149 -3.83 -13.63 7.03
C ALA A 149 -2.71 -14.66 7.20
N LYS A 150 -2.85 -15.60 8.13
CA LYS A 150 -1.90 -16.71 8.31
C LYS A 150 -2.20 -17.90 7.40
N THR A 151 -3.41 -18.00 6.86
CA THR A 151 -3.87 -19.12 6.02
C THR A 151 -4.48 -18.63 4.71
N VAL A 152 -4.45 -19.48 3.67
CA VAL A 152 -5.07 -19.19 2.36
C VAL A 152 -6.59 -18.93 2.47
N PRO A 153 -7.37 -19.72 3.24
CA PRO A 153 -8.79 -19.42 3.46
C PRO A 153 -9.03 -18.07 4.13
N ALA A 154 -8.25 -17.73 5.16
CA ALA A 154 -8.34 -16.44 5.84
C ALA A 154 -8.02 -15.28 4.89
N GLN A 155 -6.99 -15.43 4.05
CA GLN A 155 -6.59 -14.43 3.06
C GLN A 155 -7.72 -14.16 2.06
N THR A 156 -8.33 -15.22 1.54
CA THR A 156 -9.41 -15.12 0.55
C THR A 156 -10.59 -14.34 1.12
N ARG A 157 -11.04 -14.70 2.32
CA ARG A 157 -12.19 -14.05 2.99
C ARG A 157 -11.89 -12.61 3.40
N LEU A 158 -10.69 -12.31 3.89
CA LEU A 158 -10.29 -10.94 4.20
C LEU A 158 -10.25 -10.05 2.95
N VAL A 159 -9.82 -10.60 1.80
CA VAL A 159 -9.87 -9.88 0.52
C VAL A 159 -11.31 -9.63 0.09
N GLU A 160 -12.21 -10.61 0.20
CA GLU A 160 -13.64 -10.41 -0.05
C GLU A 160 -14.24 -9.33 0.86
N SER A 161 -14.03 -9.40 2.18
CA SER A 161 -14.53 -8.38 3.11
C SER A 161 -13.98 -6.97 2.82
N LEU A 162 -12.75 -6.85 2.30
CA LEU A 162 -12.22 -5.57 1.81
C LEU A 162 -12.94 -5.07 0.56
N GLN A 163 -13.30 -5.96 -0.37
CA GLN A 163 -14.05 -5.63 -1.58
C GLN A 163 -15.49 -5.22 -1.25
N LEU A 164 -16.11 -5.91 -0.28
CA LEU A 164 -17.45 -5.63 0.25
C LEU A 164 -17.50 -4.46 1.24
N ARG A 165 -16.35 -3.88 1.61
CA ARG A 165 -16.20 -2.75 2.54
C ARG A 165 -16.68 -3.06 3.97
N GLU A 166 -16.55 -4.32 4.40
CA GLU A 166 -16.95 -4.80 5.72
C GLU A 166 -15.86 -4.61 6.79
N ILE A 167 -14.62 -4.33 6.36
CA ILE A 167 -13.51 -4.03 7.27
C ILE A 167 -13.45 -2.53 7.56
N THR A 168 -13.67 -2.16 8.82
CA THR A 168 -13.48 -0.79 9.28
C THR A 168 -12.00 -0.56 9.59
N ARG A 169 -11.40 0.41 8.88
CA ARG A 169 -10.06 0.91 9.14
C ARG A 169 -10.18 2.38 9.55
N GLU A 170 -9.99 2.67 10.83
CA GLU A 170 -10.06 4.02 11.38
C GLU A 170 -8.65 4.54 11.68
N TYR A 171 -8.42 5.79 11.29
CA TYR A 171 -7.15 6.47 11.41
C TYR A 171 -7.33 7.72 12.26
N GLU A 172 -6.29 8.08 13.00
CA GLU A 172 -6.16 9.37 13.63
C GLU A 172 -5.09 10.20 12.92
N ALA A 173 -5.35 11.50 12.74
CA ALA A 173 -4.44 12.39 12.06
C ALA A 173 -4.45 13.81 12.63
N VAL A 174 -3.39 14.56 12.34
CA VAL A 174 -3.33 16.02 12.56
C VAL A 174 -3.13 16.71 11.22
N ALA A 175 -4.12 17.51 10.80
CA ALA A 175 -4.11 18.26 9.56
C ALA A 175 -3.75 19.73 9.79
N ILE A 176 -3.13 20.35 8.78
CA ILE A 176 -2.82 21.78 8.76
C ILE A 176 -4.09 22.55 8.42
N GLY A 177 -4.29 23.68 9.10
CA GLY A 177 -5.43 24.58 8.91
C GLY A 177 -6.59 24.30 9.86
N HIS A 178 -7.38 25.34 10.08
CA HIS A 178 -8.64 25.25 10.79
C HIS A 178 -9.71 24.67 9.85
N MET A 179 -10.31 23.54 10.23
CA MET A 179 -11.43 22.93 9.51
C MET A 179 -12.73 23.21 10.26
N THR A 180 -13.82 23.50 9.55
CA THR A 180 -15.11 23.87 10.17
C THR A 180 -16.10 22.71 10.29
N ALA A 181 -15.92 21.66 9.47
CA ALA A 181 -16.79 20.50 9.46
C ALA A 181 -16.03 19.23 9.07
N GLY A 182 -16.58 18.08 9.47
CA GLY A 182 -16.23 16.79 8.86
C GLY A 182 -16.84 16.66 7.46
N GLY A 183 -16.53 15.57 6.76
CA GLY A 183 -17.06 15.33 5.42
C GLY A 183 -16.53 14.08 4.76
N THR A 184 -16.68 14.05 3.44
CA THR A 184 -16.23 12.96 2.56
C THR A 184 -15.44 13.55 1.41
N VAL A 185 -14.30 12.96 1.10
CA VAL A 185 -13.57 13.20 -0.16
C VAL A 185 -13.76 11.97 -1.05
N GLU A 186 -14.52 12.13 -2.13
CA GLU A 186 -14.76 11.10 -3.16
C GLU A 186 -14.11 11.54 -4.46
N GLU A 187 -12.80 11.37 -4.53
CA GLU A 187 -11.98 11.86 -5.64
C GLU A 187 -11.01 10.78 -6.12
N PRO A 188 -11.01 10.39 -7.40
CA PRO A 188 -10.14 9.32 -7.89
C PRO A 188 -8.66 9.70 -7.81
N ILE A 189 -7.80 8.71 -7.53
CA ILE A 189 -6.36 8.90 -7.34
C ILE A 189 -5.55 8.17 -8.42
N SER A 190 -4.57 8.87 -9.00
CA SER A 190 -3.59 8.32 -9.93
C SER A 190 -2.15 8.72 -9.55
N ARG A 191 -1.16 8.22 -10.28
CA ARG A 191 0.22 8.72 -10.15
C ARG A 191 0.28 10.15 -10.67
N HIS A 192 1.03 11.01 -9.98
CA HIS A 192 1.26 12.36 -10.47
C HIS A 192 2.00 12.32 -11.82
N PRO A 193 1.61 13.14 -12.83
CA PRO A 193 2.13 13.04 -14.19
C PRO A 193 3.65 13.25 -14.30
N THR A 194 4.22 14.18 -13.53
CA THR A 194 5.66 14.51 -13.56
C THR A 194 6.45 14.07 -12.32
N LYS A 195 5.86 14.09 -11.13
CA LYS A 195 6.53 13.75 -9.86
C LYS A 195 6.38 12.28 -9.52
N ARG A 196 7.41 11.47 -9.78
CA ARG A 196 7.36 10.00 -9.64
C ARG A 196 7.06 9.48 -8.22
N THR A 197 7.38 10.26 -7.19
CA THR A 197 7.13 9.97 -5.77
C THR A 197 5.73 10.37 -5.31
N HIS A 198 4.97 11.08 -6.14
CA HIS A 198 3.67 11.63 -5.78
C HIS A 198 2.53 10.86 -6.45
N MET A 199 1.48 10.68 -5.69
CA MET A 199 0.11 10.42 -6.15
C MET A 199 -0.65 11.75 -6.25
N ALA A 200 -1.69 11.83 -7.07
CA ALA A 200 -2.52 13.03 -7.24
C ALA A 200 -3.98 12.64 -7.45
N VAL A 201 -4.90 13.55 -7.09
CA VAL A 201 -6.29 13.47 -7.55
C VAL A 201 -6.30 13.67 -9.07
N HIS A 202 -6.99 12.79 -9.79
CA HIS A 202 -7.04 12.82 -11.25
C HIS A 202 -8.31 12.13 -11.76
N PRO A 203 -9.04 12.70 -12.75
CA PRO A 203 -10.29 12.11 -13.24
C PRO A 203 -10.17 10.68 -13.79
N MET A 204 -9.04 10.36 -14.43
CA MET A 204 -8.72 9.00 -14.92
C MET A 204 -8.06 8.09 -13.85
N GLY A 205 -8.10 8.51 -12.58
CA GLY A 205 -7.56 7.75 -11.45
C GLY A 205 -8.46 6.60 -11.03
N LYS A 206 -8.00 5.81 -10.06
CA LYS A 206 -8.84 4.78 -9.44
C LYS A 206 -9.77 5.42 -8.42
N PRO A 207 -11.06 5.06 -8.37
CA PRO A 207 -12.00 5.58 -7.37
C PRO A 207 -11.45 5.42 -5.95
N ALA A 208 -11.61 6.47 -5.15
CA ALA A 208 -11.17 6.53 -3.77
C ALA A 208 -12.13 7.36 -2.91
N VAL A 209 -12.48 6.84 -1.74
CA VAL A 209 -13.39 7.49 -0.79
C VAL A 209 -12.77 7.51 0.61
N THR A 210 -12.70 8.70 1.18
CA THR A 210 -12.21 8.95 2.55
C THR A 210 -13.24 9.77 3.31
N HIS A 211 -13.77 9.22 4.41
CA HIS A 211 -14.60 9.97 5.35
C HIS A 211 -13.71 10.52 6.46
N TYR A 212 -13.99 11.74 6.92
CA TYR A 212 -13.27 12.35 8.03
C TYR A 212 -14.23 13.09 8.96
N ARG A 213 -13.94 13.05 10.26
CA ARG A 213 -14.63 13.82 11.29
C ARG A 213 -13.60 14.59 12.12
N ILE A 214 -13.99 15.78 12.56
CA ILE A 214 -13.18 16.60 13.45
C ILE A 214 -13.29 16.03 14.86
N MET A 215 -12.15 15.80 15.50
CA MET A 215 -12.07 15.34 16.88
C MET A 215 -11.74 16.48 17.83
N GLU A 216 -10.91 17.42 17.39
CA GLU A 216 -10.39 18.49 18.23
C GLU A 216 -9.91 19.65 17.35
N HIS A 217 -10.23 20.88 17.74
CA HIS A 217 -9.74 22.09 17.10
C HIS A 217 -8.47 22.58 17.80
N PHE A 218 -7.51 23.04 17.01
CA PHE A 218 -6.39 23.87 17.45
C PHE A 218 -6.41 25.20 16.68
N ARG A 219 -5.53 26.14 17.03
CA ARG A 219 -5.51 27.48 16.42
C ARG A 219 -5.43 27.45 14.88
N VAL A 220 -4.46 26.72 14.36
CA VAL A 220 -4.17 26.62 12.92
C VAL A 220 -3.99 25.17 12.46
N HIS A 221 -4.49 24.22 13.24
CA HIS A 221 -4.44 22.78 12.97
C HIS A 221 -5.74 22.13 13.41
N THR A 222 -6.02 20.92 12.91
CA THR A 222 -7.22 20.17 13.29
C THR A 222 -6.86 18.70 13.49
N ARG A 223 -7.30 18.12 14.60
CA ARG A 223 -7.21 16.66 14.83
C ARG A 223 -8.42 15.97 14.21
N LEU A 224 -8.15 14.92 13.45
CA LEU A 224 -9.14 14.22 12.65
C LEU A 224 -9.18 12.74 13.01
N ARG A 225 -10.36 12.14 12.87
CA ARG A 225 -10.50 10.70 12.65
C ARG A 225 -11.02 10.44 11.25
N LEU A 226 -10.43 9.47 10.58
CA LEU A 226 -10.75 9.13 9.19
C LEU A 226 -11.13 7.67 9.05
N ARG A 227 -12.07 7.36 8.17
CA ARG A 227 -12.42 6.00 7.78
C ARG A 227 -12.29 5.83 6.26
N LEU A 228 -11.75 4.69 5.88
CA LEU A 228 -11.46 4.35 4.50
C LEU A 228 -12.43 3.29 3.96
N GLU A 229 -13.15 3.62 2.88
CA GLU A 229 -13.80 2.59 2.06
C GLU A 229 -12.80 1.92 1.12
N THR A 230 -11.87 2.71 0.55
CA THR A 230 -10.82 2.25 -0.36
C THR A 230 -9.42 2.42 0.25
N GLY A 231 -8.44 1.66 -0.23
CA GLY A 231 -7.04 1.74 0.23
C GLY A 231 -6.05 2.05 -0.90
N ARG A 232 -6.17 3.23 -1.54
CA ARG A 232 -5.21 3.64 -2.58
C ARG A 232 -3.89 4.12 -1.97
N THR A 233 -2.79 4.04 -2.72
CA THR A 233 -1.49 4.54 -2.29
C THR A 233 -1.59 6.02 -1.90
N HIS A 234 -1.09 6.38 -0.71
CA HIS A 234 -1.14 7.74 -0.15
C HIS A 234 -2.56 8.33 -0.03
N GLN A 235 -3.63 7.52 -0.01
CA GLN A 235 -5.00 8.02 -0.16
C GLN A 235 -5.37 9.16 0.80
N ILE A 236 -5.20 8.94 2.11
CA ILE A 236 -5.50 9.96 3.13
C ILE A 236 -4.68 11.22 2.86
N ARG A 237 -3.37 11.06 2.64
CA ARG A 237 -2.43 12.18 2.47
C ARG A 237 -2.78 13.04 1.26
N VAL A 238 -3.09 12.41 0.13
CA VAL A 238 -3.49 13.08 -1.11
C VAL A 238 -4.85 13.75 -0.97
N HIS A 239 -5.85 13.06 -0.41
CA HIS A 239 -7.19 13.62 -0.22
C HIS A 239 -7.17 14.82 0.72
N MET A 240 -6.45 14.72 1.84
CA MET A 240 -6.30 15.81 2.80
C MET A 240 -5.56 17.00 2.19
N ALA A 241 -4.49 16.76 1.42
CA ALA A 241 -3.81 17.82 0.68
C ALA A 241 -4.68 18.44 -0.42
N HIS A 242 -5.51 17.64 -1.09
CA HIS A 242 -6.43 18.09 -2.15
C HIS A 242 -7.46 19.08 -1.61
N ILE A 243 -8.03 18.83 -0.42
CA ILE A 243 -8.95 19.77 0.25
C ILE A 243 -8.21 20.88 1.01
N THR A 244 -6.94 21.13 0.69
CA THR A 244 -6.09 22.18 1.27
C THR A 244 -5.75 22.05 2.75
N HIS A 245 -5.93 20.85 3.32
CA HIS A 245 -5.60 20.50 4.71
C HIS A 245 -4.55 19.36 4.78
N PRO A 246 -3.35 19.52 4.18
CA PRO A 246 -2.33 18.46 4.21
C PRO A 246 -1.95 18.09 5.64
N LEU A 247 -1.50 16.86 5.85
CA LEU A 247 -1.11 16.38 7.18
C LEU A 247 0.17 17.06 7.66
N VAL A 248 0.23 17.34 8.96
CA VAL A 248 1.44 17.87 9.61
C VAL A 248 2.60 16.89 9.40
N GLY A 249 3.78 17.42 9.06
CA GLY A 249 5.01 16.65 8.84
C GLY A 249 5.07 15.80 7.57
N ASP A 250 4.03 15.81 6.72
CA ASP A 250 4.07 15.10 5.45
C ASP A 250 5.13 15.69 4.50
N GLN A 251 6.22 14.95 4.30
CA GLN A 251 7.37 15.39 3.49
C GLN A 251 7.08 15.47 1.98
N VAL A 252 5.96 14.88 1.51
CA VAL A 252 5.62 14.79 0.08
C VAL A 252 4.55 15.81 -0.29
N TYR A 253 3.52 15.91 0.54
CA TYR A 253 2.33 16.73 0.27
C TYR A 253 2.20 17.95 1.17
N GLY A 254 2.97 18.00 2.27
CA GLY A 254 3.02 19.13 3.17
C GLY A 254 3.94 20.24 2.67
N GLY A 255 3.68 21.45 3.16
CA GLY A 255 4.58 22.59 3.02
C GLY A 255 5.54 22.70 4.21
N ARG A 256 6.35 23.78 4.21
CA ARG A 256 7.14 24.14 5.40
C ARG A 256 6.21 24.35 6.61
N PRO A 257 6.59 23.88 7.81
CA PRO A 257 5.83 24.14 9.02
C PRO A 257 5.53 25.63 9.21
N ARG A 258 4.27 25.96 9.51
CA ARG A 258 3.80 27.32 9.78
C ARG A 258 3.26 27.39 11.22
N PRO A 259 4.12 27.65 12.21
CA PRO A 259 3.64 27.83 13.58
C PRO A 259 2.74 29.07 13.67
N PRO A 260 1.71 29.06 14.55
CA PRO A 260 0.88 30.24 14.77
C PRO A 260 1.69 31.38 15.41
N LYS A 261 1.23 32.62 15.22
CA LYS A 261 1.88 33.80 15.83
C LYS A 261 1.82 33.69 17.35
N GLY A 262 2.95 33.89 18.03
CA GLY A 262 3.01 33.79 19.49
C GLY A 262 3.11 32.36 20.02
N ALA A 263 3.26 31.34 19.15
CA ALA A 263 3.53 29.97 19.58
C ALA A 263 4.77 29.91 20.49
N SER A 264 4.69 29.08 21.53
CA SER A 264 5.81 28.83 22.43
C SER A 264 7.00 28.19 21.72
N ASP A 265 8.21 28.35 22.28
CA ASP A 265 9.41 27.72 21.75
C ASP A 265 9.29 26.19 21.70
N GLU A 266 8.58 25.61 22.67
CA GLU A 266 8.28 24.18 22.72
C GLU A 266 7.40 23.75 21.54
N PHE A 267 6.28 24.44 21.29
CA PHE A 267 5.41 24.16 20.14
C PHE A 267 6.20 24.24 18.83
N ILE A 268 6.99 25.31 18.66
CA ILE A 268 7.81 25.52 17.45
C ILE A 268 8.81 24.39 17.28
N SER A 269 9.46 23.97 18.36
CA SER A 269 10.44 22.87 18.37
C SER A 269 9.80 21.53 17.99
N VAL A 270 8.67 21.17 18.61
CA VAL A 270 7.95 19.93 18.32
C VAL A 270 7.46 19.91 16.88
N LEU A 271 6.81 20.99 16.41
CA LEU A 271 6.28 21.06 15.04
C LEU A 271 7.40 20.94 13.98
N ARG A 272 8.56 21.57 14.21
CA ARG A 272 9.68 21.51 13.26
C ARG A 272 10.39 20.15 13.23
N LYS A 273 10.41 19.44 14.35
CA LYS A 273 11.01 18.10 14.47
C LYS A 273 10.10 16.99 13.96
N PHE A 274 8.79 17.25 13.84
CA PHE A 274 7.83 16.27 13.37
C PHE A 274 7.99 16.03 11.85
N ASP A 275 8.66 14.93 11.49
CA ASP A 275 9.26 14.68 10.18
C ASP A 275 8.56 13.56 9.38
N ARG A 276 7.37 13.13 9.81
CA ARG A 276 6.50 12.20 9.08
C ARG A 276 5.09 12.75 9.01
N GLN A 277 4.23 12.20 8.14
CA GLN A 277 2.80 12.51 8.21
C GLN A 277 2.23 12.14 9.59
N ALA A 278 1.55 13.09 10.24
CA ALA A 278 0.83 12.88 11.49
C ALA A 278 -0.40 12.02 11.21
N LEU A 279 -0.17 10.72 11.01
CA LEU A 279 -1.15 9.72 10.61
C LEU A 279 -0.85 8.40 11.32
N HIS A 280 -1.90 7.82 11.92
CA HIS A 280 -1.82 6.58 12.67
C HIS A 280 -3.08 5.74 12.44
N ALA A 281 -2.93 4.47 12.06
CA ALA A 281 -4.03 3.51 11.98
C ALA A 281 -4.42 3.05 13.39
N THR A 282 -5.42 3.72 13.98
CA THR A 282 -5.70 3.62 15.42
C THR A 282 -6.67 2.49 15.78
N MET A 283 -7.59 2.13 14.89
CA MET A 283 -8.56 1.06 15.15
C MET A 283 -8.83 0.22 13.89
N LEU A 284 -8.95 -1.08 14.10
CA LEU A 284 -9.36 -2.05 13.09
C LEU A 284 -10.52 -2.88 13.62
N ARG A 285 -11.60 -2.99 12.83
CA ARG A 285 -12.75 -3.86 13.12
C ARG A 285 -13.14 -4.68 11.90
N LEU A 286 -13.40 -5.96 12.09
CA LEU A 286 -13.79 -6.91 11.05
C LEU A 286 -14.55 -8.09 11.64
N TYR A 287 -15.27 -8.82 10.80
CA TYR A 287 -15.71 -10.17 11.11
C TYR A 287 -14.53 -11.13 10.91
N HIS A 288 -14.20 -11.90 11.93
CA HIS A 288 -13.11 -12.87 11.89
C HIS A 288 -13.31 -13.80 10.69
N PRO A 289 -12.30 -13.97 9.81
CA PRO A 289 -12.53 -14.59 8.51
C PRO A 289 -13.02 -16.03 8.64
N ILE A 290 -12.66 -16.77 9.69
CA ILE A 290 -13.10 -18.17 9.84
C ILE A 290 -14.35 -18.31 10.69
N SER A 291 -14.39 -17.66 11.86
CA SER A 291 -15.47 -17.83 12.84
C SER A 291 -16.65 -16.90 12.63
N GLY A 292 -16.49 -15.82 11.86
CA GLY A 292 -17.53 -14.81 11.62
C GLY A 292 -17.84 -13.92 12.84
N ILE A 293 -17.09 -14.04 13.94
CA ILE A 293 -17.26 -13.20 15.13
C ILE A 293 -16.74 -11.80 14.83
N GLU A 294 -17.50 -10.76 15.19
CA GLU A 294 -17.01 -9.37 15.07
C GLU A 294 -15.91 -9.11 16.11
N MET A 295 -14.77 -8.59 15.65
CA MET A 295 -13.60 -8.32 16.47
C MET A 295 -13.11 -6.89 16.24
N GLU A 296 -12.53 -6.30 17.29
CA GLU A 296 -11.97 -4.95 17.26
C GLU A 296 -10.63 -4.89 18.01
N TRP A 297 -9.68 -4.15 17.44
CA TRP A 297 -8.39 -3.85 18.07
C TRP A 297 -8.07 -2.37 17.99
N HIS A 298 -7.28 -1.90 18.95
CA HIS A 298 -6.77 -0.53 19.01
C HIS A 298 -5.25 -0.54 19.12
N ALA A 299 -4.60 0.40 18.44
CA ALA A 299 -3.21 0.76 18.71
C ALA A 299 -3.16 2.11 19.43
N PRO A 300 -2.33 2.24 20.49
CA PRO A 300 -2.16 3.51 21.16
C PRO A 300 -1.51 4.52 20.21
N ILE A 301 -1.94 5.79 20.30
CA ILE A 301 -1.32 6.88 19.55
C ILE A 301 0.18 6.92 19.90
N PRO A 302 1.09 6.91 18.91
CA PRO A 302 2.52 6.88 19.19
C PRO A 302 2.99 8.18 19.85
N GLN A 303 4.06 8.07 20.65
CA GLN A 303 4.53 9.16 21.52
C GLN A 303 4.82 10.47 20.79
N ASP A 304 5.33 10.41 19.55
CA ASP A 304 5.58 11.58 18.72
C ASP A 304 4.29 12.36 18.40
N MET A 305 3.19 11.66 18.11
CA MET A 305 1.87 12.28 17.90
C MET A 305 1.21 12.71 19.20
N VAL A 306 1.42 11.99 20.31
CA VAL A 306 0.94 12.42 21.63
C VAL A 306 1.54 13.78 21.97
N GLN A 307 2.86 13.92 21.88
CA GLN A 307 3.56 15.19 22.12
C GLN A 307 3.06 16.30 21.18
N LEU A 308 2.90 16.01 19.89
CA LEU A 308 2.37 16.97 18.91
C LEU A 308 0.96 17.47 19.29
N ILE A 309 0.08 16.55 19.67
CA ILE A 309 -1.31 16.85 20.04
C ILE A 309 -1.36 17.65 21.34
N GLU A 310 -0.56 17.27 22.34
CA GLU A 310 -0.53 17.93 23.65
C GLU A 310 -0.04 19.38 23.56
N VAL A 311 1.05 19.65 22.83
CA VAL A 311 1.53 21.03 22.65
C VAL A 311 0.54 21.88 21.86
N MET A 312 -0.16 21.28 20.88
CA MET A 312 -1.20 21.98 20.14
C MET A 312 -2.44 22.29 20.99
N ARG A 313 -2.81 21.37 21.89
CA ARG A 313 -3.91 21.57 22.85
C ARG A 313 -3.57 22.70 23.82
N ALA A 314 -2.38 22.67 24.40
CA ALA A 314 -1.93 23.70 25.34
C ALA A 314 -1.90 25.09 24.69
N ASP A 315 -1.32 25.22 23.48
CA ASP A 315 -1.31 26.48 22.71
C ASP A 315 -2.73 26.98 22.38
N PHE A 316 -3.64 26.06 22.05
CA PHE A 316 -5.03 26.43 21.83
C PHE A 316 -5.69 26.94 23.11
N GLU A 317 -5.53 26.23 24.22
CA GLU A 317 -6.10 26.58 25.53
C GLU A 317 -5.61 27.93 26.07
N GLU A 318 -4.31 28.21 25.94
CA GLU A 318 -3.69 29.46 26.38
C GLU A 318 -4.21 30.67 25.59
N HIS A 319 -4.60 30.48 24.33
CA HIS A 319 -5.03 31.57 23.44
C HIS A 319 -6.52 31.50 23.09
N LYS A 320 -7.32 30.75 23.86
CA LYS A 320 -8.78 30.62 23.62
C LYS A 320 -9.48 31.99 23.55
N ASP A 321 -9.05 32.92 24.40
CA ASP A 321 -9.66 34.26 24.53
C ASP A 321 -9.31 35.18 23.34
N ASP A 322 -8.22 34.91 22.63
CA ASP A 322 -7.79 35.65 21.43
C ASP A 322 -8.51 35.16 20.15
N ILE A 323 -9.17 34.00 20.22
CA ILE A 323 -9.89 33.40 19.09
C ILE A 323 -11.36 33.81 19.23
N ALA A 324 -11.70 34.96 18.67
CA ALA A 324 -13.08 35.42 18.63
C ALA A 324 -13.94 34.46 17.78
N TRP A 325 -14.64 33.53 18.43
CA TRP A 325 -15.65 32.66 17.82
C TRP A 325 -16.99 33.39 17.62
N LEU A 326 -16.96 34.63 17.11
CA LEU A 326 -18.15 35.43 16.83
C LEU A 326 -18.84 35.00 15.53
#